data_AF-A0A963BNT7-F1
#
_entry.id   AF-A0A963BNT7-F1
#
_cell.length_a   1.000
_cell.length_b   1.000
_cell.length_c   1.000
_cell.angle_alpha   90.00
_cell.angle_beta   90.00
_cell.angle_gamma   90.00
#
_symmetry.space_group_name_H-M   'P 1'
#
loop_
_entity.id
_entity.type
_entity.pdbx_description
1 polymer ?
#
loop_
_entity_poly.entity_id
_entity_poly.type
_entity_poly.pdbx_seq_one_letter_code
_entity_poly.pdbx_strand_id
1 'polypeptide(L)'
;LNGKPVGKGLGVAPVDYDRDGWIDLVVANDTVRNFLFHNRGDGSFEEIGALEGIAFDRDGKATGAMGIDSAYFRNNLELGIGIGNFANEMTSLFVTAGEQPPFADEAVLLGLGPDTRLALTFGLLFFDADLDGRLDLIQVNGHLEHEINKVQPSQHYAQPAQLFWNCGESCRTAFRLVTDAGDLAQPMVARGAAYADIDADGDLDLIVTQNGRAAKLFRNDQQSGNHWLRLKLIGDGGNPDAIGASIELSAGGITQYRSLIPARSYLSQVELPVTFGLGQGTGVEKISVVWPDGTRQQIRPPGIDRLITVVKGAP
;
A
#
# COMPACT_ATOMS: atom_id res chain seq x y z
N LEU A 1 -29.14 -9.80 -10.14
CA LEU A 1 -28.12 -10.77 -9.65
C LEU A 1 -28.84 -12.09 -9.35
N ASN A 2 -28.47 -13.19 -10.02
CA ASN A 2 -29.13 -14.50 -9.94
C ASN A 2 -28.66 -15.36 -8.74
N GLY A 3 -28.16 -14.74 -7.67
CA GLY A 3 -27.66 -15.41 -6.48
C GLY A 3 -26.35 -16.20 -6.66
N LYS A 4 -25.70 -16.15 -7.82
CA LYS A 4 -24.41 -16.81 -8.05
C LYS A 4 -23.26 -15.86 -7.68
N PRO A 5 -22.27 -16.30 -6.88
CA PRO A 5 -21.09 -15.49 -6.60
C PRO A 5 -20.32 -15.26 -7.90
N VAL A 6 -20.11 -13.97 -8.24
CA VAL A 6 -19.38 -13.54 -9.44
C VAL A 6 -17.91 -13.24 -9.11
N GLY A 7 -17.61 -12.82 -7.88
CA GLY A 7 -16.27 -12.50 -7.41
C GLY A 7 -15.46 -13.73 -6.97
N LYS A 8 -14.13 -13.58 -7.05
CA LYS A 8 -13.11 -14.49 -6.52
C LYS A 8 -12.12 -13.67 -5.69
N GLY A 9 -12.65 -12.95 -4.70
CA GLY A 9 -11.91 -11.94 -3.95
C GLY A 9 -10.78 -12.56 -3.14
N LEU A 10 -9.56 -12.06 -3.37
CA LEU A 10 -8.34 -12.48 -2.65
C LEU A 10 -7.71 -11.33 -1.85
N GLY A 11 -8.11 -10.09 -2.11
CA GLY A 11 -7.71 -8.91 -1.35
C GLY A 11 -8.83 -7.87 -1.33
N VAL A 12 -8.88 -7.07 -0.26
CA VAL A 12 -9.79 -5.93 -0.12
C VAL A 12 -9.02 -4.73 0.41
N ALA A 13 -9.20 -3.57 -0.21
CA ALA A 13 -8.67 -2.29 0.27
C ALA A 13 -9.83 -1.34 0.57
N PRO A 14 -10.09 -1.03 1.85
CA PRO A 14 -10.99 0.04 2.24
C PRO A 14 -10.36 1.40 1.92
N VAL A 15 -11.05 2.23 1.13
CA VAL A 15 -10.56 3.54 0.67
C VAL A 15 -11.72 4.52 0.57
N ASP A 16 -11.49 5.79 0.86
CA ASP A 16 -12.42 6.89 0.53
C ASP A 16 -11.96 7.47 -0.81
N TYR A 17 -12.41 6.86 -1.91
CA TYR A 17 -11.77 7.10 -3.22
C TYR A 17 -12.23 8.42 -3.85
N ASP A 18 -13.43 8.89 -3.53
CA ASP A 18 -14.02 10.14 -4.03
C ASP A 18 -14.00 11.28 -3.01
N ARG A 19 -13.56 11.00 -1.77
CA ARG A 19 -13.42 11.96 -0.65
C ARG A 19 -14.74 12.50 -0.13
N ASP A 20 -15.81 11.73 -0.21
CA ASP A 20 -17.09 12.09 0.37
C ASP A 20 -17.17 11.81 1.89
N GLY A 21 -16.16 11.12 2.44
CA GLY A 21 -16.05 10.74 3.84
C GLY A 21 -16.62 9.36 4.16
N TRP A 22 -17.05 8.61 3.15
CA TRP A 22 -17.61 7.27 3.28
C TRP A 22 -16.60 6.26 2.75
N ILE A 23 -16.27 5.26 3.54
CA ILE A 23 -15.29 4.25 3.12
C ILE A 23 -15.95 3.32 2.09
N ASP A 24 -15.35 3.28 0.91
CA ASP A 24 -15.62 2.37 -0.19
C ASP A 24 -14.73 1.12 -0.11
N LEU A 25 -14.96 0.15 -0.99
CA LEU A 25 -14.20 -1.10 -1.01
C LEU A 25 -13.71 -1.43 -2.42
N VAL A 26 -12.38 -1.51 -2.60
CA VAL A 26 -11.78 -2.14 -3.78
C VAL A 26 -11.52 -3.60 -3.49
N VAL A 27 -11.94 -4.49 -4.38
CA VAL A 27 -11.74 -5.94 -4.26
C VAL A 27 -10.90 -6.45 -5.43
N ALA A 28 -9.73 -6.98 -5.09
CA ALA A 28 -8.86 -7.70 -6.01
C ALA A 28 -9.42 -9.12 -6.23
N ASN A 29 -9.74 -9.47 -7.48
CA ASN A 29 -10.35 -10.75 -7.83
C ASN A 29 -9.45 -11.59 -8.73
N ASP A 30 -9.31 -12.87 -8.41
CA ASP A 30 -8.55 -13.81 -9.23
C ASP A 30 -9.33 -14.19 -10.50
N THR A 31 -8.76 -13.95 -11.70
CA THR A 31 -9.28 -14.32 -13.03
C THR A 31 -10.65 -13.76 -13.42
N VAL A 32 -11.23 -12.88 -12.60
CA VAL A 32 -12.45 -12.13 -12.90
C VAL A 32 -12.22 -10.65 -12.58
N ARG A 33 -13.07 -9.77 -13.10
CA ARG A 33 -12.86 -8.33 -12.94
C ARG A 33 -12.71 -7.92 -11.48
N ASN A 34 -11.82 -6.98 -11.19
CA ASN A 34 -11.79 -6.32 -9.89
C ASN A 34 -13.09 -5.54 -9.68
N PHE A 35 -13.47 -5.35 -8.43
CA PHE A 35 -14.65 -4.55 -8.08
C PHE A 35 -14.23 -3.29 -7.36
N LEU A 36 -14.97 -2.21 -7.61
CA LEU A 36 -15.04 -1.05 -6.73
C LEU A 36 -16.48 -0.95 -6.28
N PHE A 37 -16.70 -1.09 -4.98
CA PHE A 37 -18.00 -0.93 -4.34
C PHE A 37 -18.07 0.47 -3.73
N HIS A 38 -18.80 1.36 -4.41
CA HIS A 38 -19.06 2.71 -3.92
C HIS A 38 -20.12 2.69 -2.82
N ASN A 39 -19.82 3.30 -1.69
CA ASN A 39 -20.69 3.38 -0.52
C ASN A 39 -21.75 4.47 -0.71
N ARG A 40 -23.04 4.08 -0.66
CA ARG A 40 -24.14 4.97 -1.07
C ARG A 40 -24.68 5.90 0.01
N GLY A 41 -24.17 5.83 1.23
CA GLY A 41 -24.74 6.66 2.29
C GLY A 41 -25.69 5.93 3.25
N ASP A 42 -26.18 4.77 2.87
CA ASP A 42 -27.35 4.14 3.49
C ASP A 42 -27.12 2.69 3.93
N GLY A 43 -25.84 2.29 3.99
CA GLY A 43 -25.42 0.93 4.26
C GLY A 43 -25.48 0.00 3.05
N SER A 44 -25.84 0.51 1.86
CA SER A 44 -25.74 -0.20 0.60
C SER A 44 -24.50 0.21 -0.21
N PHE A 45 -24.10 -0.65 -1.13
CA PHE A 45 -22.97 -0.44 -2.02
C PHE A 45 -23.36 -0.68 -3.47
N GLU A 46 -22.72 0.05 -4.39
CA GLU A 46 -22.85 -0.12 -5.83
C GLU A 46 -21.53 -0.55 -6.46
N GLU A 47 -21.55 -1.62 -7.27
CA GLU A 47 -20.37 -2.05 -8.02
C GLU A 47 -20.18 -1.21 -9.28
N ILE A 48 -19.11 -0.41 -9.31
CA ILE A 48 -18.80 0.54 -10.39
C ILE A 48 -17.38 0.37 -10.95
N GLY A 49 -16.69 -0.75 -10.67
CA GLY A 49 -15.27 -0.89 -10.98
C GLY A 49 -14.92 -0.78 -12.46
N ALA A 50 -15.82 -1.18 -13.35
CA ALA A 50 -15.65 -1.00 -14.79
C ALA A 50 -15.85 0.44 -15.26
N LEU A 51 -16.75 1.18 -14.60
CA LEU A 51 -16.98 2.60 -14.88
C LEU A 51 -15.78 3.44 -14.43
N GLU A 52 -15.21 3.11 -13.26
CA GLU A 52 -14.09 3.84 -12.67
C GLU A 52 -12.71 3.34 -13.13
N GLY A 53 -12.64 2.42 -14.10
CA GLY A 53 -11.38 2.04 -14.74
C GLY A 53 -10.45 1.12 -13.94
N ILE A 54 -10.95 0.46 -12.88
CA ILE A 54 -10.15 -0.45 -12.02
C ILE A 54 -10.43 -1.94 -12.27
N ALA A 55 -11.50 -2.26 -13.01
CA ALA A 55 -11.97 -3.63 -13.21
C ALA A 55 -11.01 -4.55 -13.98
N PHE A 56 -10.18 -3.99 -14.87
CA PHE A 56 -9.36 -4.75 -15.82
C PHE A 56 -7.97 -4.12 -15.96
N ASP A 57 -7.02 -4.89 -16.48
CA ASP A 57 -5.74 -4.34 -16.91
C ASP A 57 -5.88 -3.41 -18.13
N ARG A 58 -4.77 -2.78 -18.53
CA ARG A 58 -4.75 -1.85 -19.68
C ARG A 58 -5.21 -2.46 -21.01
N ASP A 59 -5.17 -3.79 -21.14
CA ASP A 59 -5.57 -4.52 -22.34
C ASP A 59 -7.04 -4.99 -22.26
N GLY A 60 -7.76 -4.61 -21.19
CA GLY A 60 -9.15 -4.98 -20.95
C GLY A 60 -9.33 -6.42 -20.44
N LYS A 61 -8.30 -7.03 -19.86
CA LYS A 61 -8.33 -8.40 -19.34
C LYS A 61 -8.42 -8.43 -17.82
N ALA A 62 -9.09 -9.45 -17.31
CA ALA A 62 -9.01 -9.79 -15.90
C ALA A 62 -7.68 -10.49 -15.64
N THR A 63 -7.01 -10.09 -14.56
CA THR A 63 -5.76 -10.68 -14.08
C THR A 63 -6.03 -11.72 -12.99
N GLY A 64 -5.06 -12.55 -12.65
CA GLY A 64 -5.05 -13.27 -11.39
C GLY A 64 -4.64 -12.30 -10.27
N ALA A 65 -5.57 -11.48 -9.79
CA ALA A 65 -5.30 -10.47 -8.76
C ALA A 65 -5.32 -11.06 -7.34
N MET A 66 -4.31 -10.72 -6.55
CA MET A 66 -4.13 -11.18 -5.16
C MET A 66 -4.06 -10.01 -4.17
N GLY A 67 -2.92 -9.79 -3.51
CA GLY A 67 -2.77 -8.78 -2.48
C GLY A 67 -2.91 -7.38 -3.06
N ILE A 68 -3.44 -6.50 -2.22
CA ILE A 68 -3.83 -5.15 -2.58
C ILE A 68 -3.35 -4.18 -1.50
N ASP A 69 -2.91 -3.00 -1.91
CA ASP A 69 -2.65 -1.89 -1.01
C ASP A 69 -2.99 -0.56 -1.68
N SER A 70 -3.23 0.47 -0.88
CA SER A 70 -3.60 1.81 -1.34
C SER A 70 -2.76 2.89 -0.66
N ALA A 71 -2.36 3.91 -1.43
CA ALA A 71 -1.52 4.99 -0.93
C ALA A 71 -1.59 6.27 -1.78
N TYR A 72 -1.36 7.42 -1.12
CA TYR A 72 -1.04 8.70 -1.76
C TYR A 72 0.48 8.80 -1.99
N PHE A 73 1.03 7.95 -2.84
CA PHE A 73 2.48 7.76 -2.99
C PHE A 73 3.21 8.93 -3.68
N ARG A 74 2.47 9.85 -4.30
CA ARG A 74 2.99 11.07 -4.94
C ARG A 74 3.03 12.29 -4.03
N ASN A 75 2.62 12.16 -2.77
CA ASN A 75 2.49 13.30 -1.85
C ASN A 75 1.57 14.41 -2.40
N ASN A 76 0.52 13.98 -3.12
CA ASN A 76 -0.64 14.77 -3.53
C ASN A 76 -1.90 13.95 -3.23
N LEU A 77 -3.07 14.41 -3.66
CA LEU A 77 -4.34 13.69 -3.43
C LEU A 77 -4.68 12.65 -4.52
N GLU A 78 -3.74 12.30 -5.40
CA GLU A 78 -3.92 11.18 -6.32
C GLU A 78 -3.77 9.87 -5.55
N LEU A 79 -4.84 9.06 -5.56
CA LEU A 79 -4.87 7.77 -4.90
C LEU A 79 -4.33 6.70 -5.83
N GLY A 80 -3.31 5.97 -5.38
CA GLY A 80 -2.82 4.76 -6.01
C GLY A 80 -3.37 3.51 -5.36
N ILE A 81 -3.77 2.52 -6.17
CA ILE A 81 -4.12 1.17 -5.77
C ILE A 81 -3.16 0.19 -6.45
N GLY A 82 -2.29 -0.44 -5.67
CA GLY A 82 -1.36 -1.47 -6.12
C GLY A 82 -1.97 -2.86 -5.96
N ILE A 83 -1.89 -3.70 -7.00
CA ILE A 83 -2.41 -5.07 -6.97
C ILE A 83 -1.35 -6.03 -7.52
N GLY A 84 -0.96 -7.01 -6.71
CA GLY A 84 -0.11 -8.12 -7.12
C GLY A 84 -0.88 -9.10 -8.01
N ASN A 85 -0.25 -9.57 -9.10
CA ASN A 85 -0.89 -10.43 -10.09
C ASN A 85 -0.14 -11.77 -10.31
N PHE A 86 -0.71 -12.62 -11.15
CA PHE A 86 -0.13 -13.91 -11.52
C PHE A 86 1.13 -13.76 -12.39
N ALA A 87 1.98 -14.80 -12.43
CA ALA A 87 3.16 -14.80 -13.28
C ALA A 87 2.82 -14.56 -14.77
N ASN A 88 3.61 -13.71 -15.43
CA ASN A 88 3.41 -13.15 -16.78
C ASN A 88 2.39 -12.01 -16.89
N GLU A 89 1.74 -11.64 -15.79
CA GLU A 89 0.93 -10.44 -15.65
C GLU A 89 1.73 -9.43 -14.81
N MET A 90 1.74 -8.17 -15.20
CA MET A 90 2.46 -7.14 -14.44
C MET A 90 1.66 -6.81 -13.18
N THR A 91 2.34 -6.40 -12.11
CA THR A 91 1.67 -5.73 -10.99
C THR A 91 0.89 -4.53 -11.53
N SER A 92 -0.39 -4.43 -11.16
CA SER A 92 -1.22 -3.29 -11.56
C SER A 92 -0.99 -2.13 -10.58
N LEU A 93 -0.99 -0.91 -11.11
CA LEU A 93 -0.97 0.30 -10.28
C LEU A 93 -1.99 1.29 -10.84
N PHE A 94 -3.21 1.20 -10.32
CA PHE A 94 -4.32 2.07 -10.72
C PHE A 94 -4.20 3.40 -9.99
N VAL A 95 -4.17 4.51 -10.72
CA VAL A 95 -4.04 5.85 -10.15
C VAL A 95 -5.18 6.75 -10.62
N THR A 96 -5.81 7.49 -9.71
CA THR A 96 -6.83 8.49 -10.05
C THR A 96 -6.26 9.60 -10.93
N ALA A 97 -6.95 9.98 -11.99
CA ALA A 97 -6.53 11.06 -12.88
C ALA A 97 -6.88 12.44 -12.30
N GLY A 98 -5.89 13.20 -11.81
CA GLY A 98 -6.13 14.56 -11.33
C GLY A 98 -6.89 14.59 -10.00
N GLU A 99 -6.46 13.75 -9.07
CA GLU A 99 -6.99 13.59 -7.70
C GLU A 99 -8.40 13.01 -7.63
N GLN A 100 -9.11 12.77 -8.73
CA GLN A 100 -10.40 12.08 -8.71
C GLN A 100 -10.43 10.97 -9.74
N PRO A 101 -11.32 9.98 -9.57
CA PRO A 101 -11.58 8.97 -10.60
C PRO A 101 -11.99 9.60 -11.94
N PRO A 102 -11.83 8.87 -13.06
CA PRO A 102 -11.52 7.45 -13.13
C PRO A 102 -10.05 7.12 -12.81
N PHE A 103 -9.78 5.84 -12.56
CA PHE A 103 -8.44 5.29 -12.44
C PHE A 103 -7.84 4.96 -13.82
N ALA A 104 -6.52 5.07 -13.91
CA ALA A 104 -5.72 4.56 -15.02
C ALA A 104 -4.62 3.61 -14.50
N ASP A 105 -4.37 2.50 -15.19
CA ASP A 105 -3.23 1.62 -14.87
C ASP A 105 -1.92 2.26 -15.35
N GLU A 106 -1.14 2.77 -14.40
CA GLU A 106 0.11 3.48 -14.62
C GLU A 106 1.35 2.61 -14.34
N ALA A 107 1.21 1.31 -14.09
CA ALA A 107 2.32 0.45 -13.69
C ALA A 107 3.54 0.51 -14.63
N VAL A 108 3.32 0.58 -15.96
CA VAL A 108 4.43 0.72 -16.93
C VAL A 108 5.03 2.12 -16.91
N LEU A 109 4.19 3.15 -16.82
CA LEU A 109 4.62 4.55 -16.82
C LEU A 109 5.48 4.85 -15.60
N LEU A 110 5.15 4.25 -14.46
CA LEU A 110 5.82 4.47 -13.18
C LEU A 110 6.99 3.53 -12.92
N GLY A 111 7.28 2.59 -13.83
CA GLY A 111 8.50 1.77 -13.77
C GLY A 111 8.34 0.39 -13.14
N LEU A 112 7.12 -0.09 -12.90
CA LEU A 112 6.86 -1.43 -12.35
C LEU A 112 6.75 -2.51 -13.45
N GLY A 113 6.30 -2.15 -14.65
CA GLY A 113 5.85 -3.12 -15.65
C GLY A 113 6.81 -4.30 -15.94
N PRO A 114 7.93 -4.07 -16.65
CA PRO A 114 8.84 -5.17 -17.03
C PRO A 114 9.41 -5.96 -15.85
N ASP A 115 9.76 -5.28 -14.75
CA ASP A 115 10.42 -5.89 -13.59
C ASP A 115 9.47 -6.78 -12.79
N THR A 116 8.18 -6.44 -12.73
CA THR A 116 7.18 -7.23 -11.99
C THR A 116 6.60 -8.39 -12.80
N ARG A 117 6.67 -8.33 -14.14
CA ARG A 117 5.97 -9.26 -15.05
C ARG A 117 6.22 -10.74 -14.78
N LEU A 118 7.45 -11.12 -14.41
CA LEU A 118 7.79 -12.54 -14.24
C LEU A 118 7.44 -13.08 -12.86
N ALA A 119 7.21 -12.22 -11.87
CA ALA A 119 6.88 -12.63 -10.52
C ALA A 119 5.42 -13.09 -10.43
N LEU A 120 5.15 -14.09 -9.58
CA LEU A 120 3.82 -14.37 -9.07
C LEU A 120 3.72 -13.68 -7.72
N THR A 121 3.02 -12.55 -7.69
CA THR A 121 2.97 -11.66 -6.52
C THR A 121 1.74 -11.95 -5.67
N PHE A 122 1.95 -12.37 -4.42
CA PHE A 122 0.86 -12.48 -3.46
C PHE A 122 0.70 -11.22 -2.63
N GLY A 123 1.72 -10.84 -1.86
CA GLY A 123 1.65 -9.69 -0.97
C GLY A 123 2.31 -8.46 -1.58
N LEU A 124 1.77 -7.27 -1.27
CA LEU A 124 2.29 -5.99 -1.70
C LEU A 124 2.00 -4.93 -0.64
N LEU A 125 2.94 -4.00 -0.42
CA LEU A 125 2.84 -2.91 0.54
C LEU A 125 3.43 -1.62 -0.02
N PHE A 126 2.78 -0.50 0.27
CA PHE A 126 3.37 0.83 0.23
C PHE A 126 3.90 1.21 1.61
N PHE A 127 5.17 1.62 1.69
CA PHE A 127 5.82 2.09 2.91
C PHE A 127 7.04 2.94 2.56
N ASP A 128 7.51 3.77 3.49
CA ASP A 128 8.67 4.64 3.29
C ASP A 128 9.91 3.92 3.87
N ALA A 129 10.71 3.28 3.01
CA ALA A 129 11.77 2.38 3.47
C ALA A 129 13.02 3.13 3.94
N ASP A 130 13.28 4.32 3.40
CA ASP A 130 14.45 5.13 3.73
C ASP A 130 14.11 6.41 4.52
N LEU A 131 12.84 6.61 4.87
CA LEU A 131 12.30 7.74 5.62
C LEU A 131 12.45 9.09 4.91
N ASP A 132 12.45 9.09 3.58
CA ASP A 132 12.62 10.31 2.79
C ASP A 132 11.31 11.06 2.47
N GLY A 133 10.18 10.54 2.96
CA GLY A 133 8.85 11.09 2.81
C GLY A 133 8.09 10.58 1.60
N ARG A 134 8.71 9.74 0.74
CA ARG A 134 8.04 9.11 -0.40
C ARG A 134 7.74 7.65 -0.08
N LEU A 135 6.56 7.19 -0.47
CA LEU A 135 6.20 5.78 -0.29
C LEU A 135 6.81 4.96 -1.42
N ASP A 136 7.65 4.01 -1.05
CA ASP A 136 8.16 2.92 -1.86
C ASP A 136 7.11 1.81 -2.00
N LEU A 137 7.42 0.82 -2.82
CA LEU A 137 6.57 -0.36 -3.01
C LEU A 137 7.41 -1.63 -2.85
N ILE A 138 6.99 -2.52 -1.96
CA ILE A 138 7.52 -3.89 -1.92
C ILE A 138 6.46 -4.87 -2.37
N GLN A 139 6.89 -5.87 -3.12
CA GLN A 139 6.08 -7.05 -3.39
C GLN A 139 6.80 -8.33 -3.00
N VAL A 140 6.05 -9.28 -2.44
CA VAL A 140 6.54 -10.57 -1.98
C VAL A 140 5.95 -11.69 -2.83
N ASN A 141 6.85 -12.53 -3.34
CA ASN A 141 6.55 -13.38 -4.48
C ASN A 141 6.70 -14.86 -4.15
N GLY A 142 6.10 -15.71 -4.97
CA GLY A 142 6.25 -17.16 -4.86
C GLY A 142 5.22 -17.91 -5.68
N HIS A 143 5.68 -18.74 -6.60
CA HIS A 143 4.80 -19.47 -7.51
C HIS A 143 3.95 -20.53 -6.78
N LEU A 144 2.84 -20.96 -7.39
CA LEU A 144 1.98 -22.02 -6.87
C LEU A 144 2.56 -23.41 -7.15
N GLU A 145 3.07 -23.58 -8.36
CA GLU A 145 3.55 -24.87 -8.88
C GLU A 145 5.02 -25.15 -8.57
N HIS A 146 5.28 -26.27 -7.89
CA HIS A 146 6.61 -26.68 -7.42
C HIS A 146 7.59 -26.95 -8.57
N GLU A 147 7.10 -27.44 -9.70
CA GLU A 147 7.91 -27.84 -10.85
C GLU A 147 7.66 -26.94 -12.08
N ILE A 148 7.22 -25.70 -11.86
CA ILE A 148 6.90 -24.76 -12.95
C ILE A 148 8.07 -24.60 -13.93
N ASN A 149 9.31 -24.67 -13.45
CA ASN A 149 10.52 -24.58 -14.25
C ASN A 149 10.66 -25.70 -15.29
N LYS A 150 9.97 -26.84 -15.13
CA LYS A 150 9.93 -27.91 -16.15
C LYS A 150 9.07 -27.54 -17.35
N VAL A 151 8.06 -26.70 -17.16
CA VAL A 151 7.12 -26.27 -18.20
C VAL A 151 7.50 -24.89 -18.76
N GLN A 152 7.94 -23.98 -17.89
CA GLN A 152 8.39 -22.63 -18.20
C GLN A 152 9.76 -22.39 -17.54
N PRO A 153 10.88 -22.58 -18.26
CA PRO A 153 12.23 -22.53 -17.68
C PRO A 153 12.60 -21.21 -16.98
N SER A 154 11.95 -20.10 -17.34
CA SER A 154 12.16 -18.77 -16.72
C SER A 154 11.40 -18.56 -15.42
N GLN A 155 10.56 -19.51 -15.01
CA GLN A 155 9.74 -19.45 -13.81
C GLN A 155 10.29 -20.38 -12.74
N HIS A 156 10.20 -19.96 -11.48
CA HIS A 156 10.69 -20.71 -10.33
C HIS A 156 9.63 -20.76 -9.22
N TYR A 157 9.60 -21.86 -8.48
CA TYR A 157 8.67 -22.04 -7.37
C TYR A 157 8.88 -21.00 -6.27
N ALA A 158 10.09 -20.91 -5.74
CA ALA A 158 10.49 -19.84 -4.84
C ALA A 158 10.99 -18.65 -5.67
N GLN A 159 10.54 -17.44 -5.33
CA GLN A 159 10.87 -16.20 -6.04
C GLN A 159 11.34 -15.14 -5.03
N PRO A 160 12.26 -14.26 -5.41
CA PRO A 160 12.71 -13.17 -4.54
C PRO A 160 11.58 -12.17 -4.29
N ALA A 161 11.61 -11.48 -3.15
CA ALA A 161 10.84 -10.25 -3.01
C ALA A 161 11.45 -9.16 -3.90
N GLN A 162 10.68 -8.14 -4.26
CA GLN A 162 11.15 -7.00 -5.05
C GLN A 162 10.77 -5.71 -4.34
N LEU A 163 11.78 -4.94 -3.96
CA LEU A 163 11.63 -3.59 -3.43
C LEU A 163 11.81 -2.59 -4.57
N PHE A 164 10.87 -1.67 -4.69
CA PHE A 164 10.86 -0.60 -5.66
C PHE A 164 10.95 0.73 -4.92
N TRP A 165 12.14 1.34 -4.97
CA TRP A 165 12.37 2.66 -4.38
C TRP A 165 11.70 3.74 -5.24
N ASN A 166 10.90 4.59 -4.61
CA ASN A 166 10.26 5.74 -5.20
C ASN A 166 11.27 6.90 -5.25
N CYS A 167 11.95 7.04 -6.37
CA CYS A 167 12.92 8.11 -6.64
C CYS A 167 12.26 9.51 -6.80
N GLY A 168 10.92 9.58 -6.84
CA GLY A 168 10.18 10.82 -7.02
C GLY A 168 10.17 11.35 -8.46
N GLU A 169 9.59 12.54 -8.66
CA GLU A 169 9.29 13.11 -9.98
C GLU A 169 10.53 13.49 -10.80
N SER A 170 11.68 13.68 -10.14
CA SER A 170 12.94 13.97 -10.82
C SER A 170 13.45 12.78 -11.66
N CYS A 171 12.99 11.58 -11.33
CA CYS A 171 13.34 10.35 -12.01
C CYS A 171 12.46 10.14 -13.24
N ARG A 172 13.02 9.56 -14.32
CA ARG A 172 12.27 9.20 -15.53
C ARG A 172 11.03 8.33 -15.24
N THR A 173 11.16 7.42 -14.28
CA THR A 173 10.07 6.60 -13.73
C THR A 173 10.18 6.66 -12.22
N ALA A 174 9.06 6.87 -11.53
CA ALA A 174 9.05 7.07 -10.08
C ALA A 174 9.62 5.86 -9.33
N PHE A 175 9.14 4.66 -9.65
CA PHE A 175 9.61 3.42 -9.03
C PHE A 175 10.82 2.85 -9.76
N ARG A 176 11.82 2.44 -8.98
CA ARG A 176 13.07 1.81 -9.43
C ARG A 176 13.29 0.53 -8.65
N LEU A 177 13.43 -0.60 -9.36
CA LEU A 177 13.81 -1.85 -8.72
C LEU A 177 15.17 -1.69 -8.01
N VAL A 178 15.19 -1.97 -6.71
CA VAL A 178 16.42 -2.04 -5.91
C VAL A 178 17.14 -3.32 -6.30
N THR A 179 18.28 -3.19 -6.97
CA THR A 179 19.04 -4.34 -7.49
C THR A 179 19.86 -5.07 -6.42
N ASP A 180 20.26 -4.36 -5.37
CA ASP A 180 20.95 -4.92 -4.21
C ASP A 180 20.02 -4.88 -2.99
N ALA A 181 19.06 -5.80 -2.97
CA ALA A 181 18.04 -5.87 -1.91
C ALA A 181 18.46 -6.79 -0.73
N GLY A 182 19.73 -7.20 -0.67
CA GLY A 182 20.25 -8.06 0.40
C GLY A 182 19.41 -9.33 0.63
N ASP A 183 18.98 -9.54 1.88
CA ASP A 183 18.21 -10.74 2.27
C ASP A 183 16.81 -10.82 1.62
N LEU A 184 16.24 -9.70 1.16
CA LEU A 184 14.95 -9.70 0.43
C LEU A 184 15.06 -10.42 -0.92
N ALA A 185 16.25 -10.45 -1.52
CA ALA A 185 16.52 -11.15 -2.77
C ALA A 185 16.61 -12.69 -2.60
N GLN A 186 16.60 -13.21 -1.37
CA GLN A 186 16.61 -14.65 -1.13
C GLN A 186 15.25 -15.26 -1.51
N PRO A 187 15.20 -16.21 -2.46
CA PRO A 187 13.94 -16.77 -2.93
C PRO A 187 13.09 -17.38 -1.82
N MET A 188 11.79 -17.11 -1.87
CA MET A 188 10.79 -17.59 -0.93
C MET A 188 9.48 -17.94 -1.63
N VAL A 189 8.60 -18.67 -0.95
CA VAL A 189 7.23 -18.90 -1.42
C VAL A 189 6.33 -18.00 -0.59
N ALA A 190 6.49 -16.69 -0.77
CA ALA A 190 5.84 -15.70 0.09
C ALA A 190 4.34 -15.57 -0.20
N ARG A 191 3.58 -15.19 0.83
CA ARG A 191 2.14 -14.94 0.74
C ARG A 191 1.79 -13.57 1.31
N GLY A 192 1.53 -13.49 2.61
CA GLY A 192 1.25 -12.23 3.29
C GLY A 192 2.52 -11.49 3.71
N ALA A 193 2.44 -10.16 3.73
CA ALA A 193 3.47 -9.26 4.24
C ALA A 193 2.81 -8.18 5.11
N ALA A 194 3.51 -7.77 6.16
CA ALA A 194 3.16 -6.63 7.00
C ALA A 194 4.43 -5.89 7.42
N TYR A 195 4.29 -4.60 7.75
CA TYR A 195 5.36 -3.82 8.38
C TYR A 195 5.02 -3.40 9.80
N ALA A 196 6.06 -3.18 10.59
CA ALA A 196 6.03 -2.45 11.84
C ALA A 196 7.44 -1.96 12.18
N ASP A 197 7.57 -0.84 12.89
CA ASP A 197 8.83 -0.44 13.54
C ASP A 197 8.96 -1.20 14.88
N ILE A 198 9.62 -2.37 14.84
CA ILE A 198 9.57 -3.35 15.94
C ILE A 198 10.59 -3.08 17.04
N ASP A 199 11.65 -2.33 16.76
CA ASP A 199 12.66 -1.93 17.73
C ASP A 199 12.60 -0.44 18.10
N ALA A 200 11.61 0.28 17.56
CA ALA A 200 11.24 1.64 17.90
C ALA A 200 12.31 2.69 17.53
N ASP A 201 13.02 2.47 16.43
CA ASP A 201 14.03 3.40 15.90
C ASP A 201 13.52 4.28 14.74
N GLY A 202 12.30 3.99 14.25
CA GLY A 202 11.53 4.80 13.32
C GLY A 202 11.43 4.24 11.91
N ASP A 203 12.40 3.43 11.49
CA ASP A 203 12.31 2.77 10.21
C ASP A 203 11.37 1.54 10.31
N LEU A 204 10.81 1.15 9.16
CA LEU A 204 9.79 0.11 9.13
C LEU A 204 10.42 -1.23 8.76
N ASP A 205 10.29 -2.20 9.67
CA ASP A 205 10.67 -3.58 9.46
C ASP A 205 9.56 -4.36 8.74
N LEU A 206 9.92 -5.49 8.14
CA LEU A 206 8.98 -6.32 7.38
C LEU A 206 8.87 -7.73 7.96
N ILE A 207 7.65 -8.21 8.15
CA ILE A 207 7.38 -9.64 8.39
C ILE A 207 6.69 -10.25 7.17
N VAL A 208 7.22 -11.37 6.68
CA VAL A 208 6.73 -12.07 5.50
C VAL A 208 6.42 -13.52 5.83
N THR A 209 5.19 -13.95 5.55
CA THR A 209 4.76 -15.34 5.67
C THR A 209 5.14 -16.13 4.43
N GLN A 210 5.44 -17.42 4.62
CA GLN A 210 5.83 -18.33 3.55
C GLN A 210 5.00 -19.60 3.59
N ASN A 211 4.67 -20.16 2.43
CA ASN A 211 3.98 -21.43 2.37
C ASN A 211 4.90 -22.59 2.82
N GLY A 212 4.45 -23.38 3.81
CA GLY A 212 5.16 -24.57 4.29
C GLY A 212 6.50 -24.30 5.00
N ARG A 213 6.80 -23.06 5.39
CA ARG A 213 8.04 -22.65 6.07
C ARG A 213 7.75 -21.61 7.16
N ALA A 214 8.74 -21.34 8.00
CA ALA A 214 8.65 -20.27 9.00
C ALA A 214 8.51 -18.89 8.33
N ALA A 215 7.82 -17.96 9.00
CA ALA A 215 7.84 -16.57 8.62
C ALA A 215 9.28 -16.00 8.72
N LYS A 216 9.57 -15.00 7.89
CA LYS A 216 10.82 -14.23 7.95
C LYS A 216 10.52 -12.83 8.47
N LEU A 217 11.36 -12.37 9.38
CA LEU A 217 11.42 -10.98 9.81
C LEU A 217 12.67 -10.37 9.17
N PHE A 218 12.49 -9.26 8.47
CA PHE A 218 13.54 -8.45 7.89
C PHE A 218 13.61 -7.17 8.68
N ARG A 219 14.72 -6.99 9.39
CA ARG A 219 14.98 -5.74 10.08
C ARG A 219 15.48 -4.71 9.06
N ASN A 220 14.89 -3.53 9.06
CA ASN A 220 15.44 -2.41 8.33
C ASN A 220 16.49 -1.75 9.23
N ASP A 221 17.66 -1.48 8.67
CA ASP A 221 18.81 -0.93 9.40
C ASP A 221 19.46 0.12 8.50
N GLN A 222 18.61 0.97 7.92
CA GLN A 222 19.04 1.94 6.94
C GLN A 222 19.93 3.02 7.59
N GLN A 223 20.80 3.63 6.79
CA GLN A 223 21.79 4.61 7.26
C GLN A 223 21.65 5.96 6.56
N SER A 224 20.43 6.29 6.10
CA SER A 224 20.14 7.54 5.41
C SER A 224 20.35 8.76 6.32
N GLY A 225 20.20 8.56 7.63
CA GLY A 225 20.19 9.66 8.60
C GLY A 225 18.95 10.56 8.44
N ASN A 226 17.93 10.09 7.74
CA ASN A 226 16.66 10.79 7.61
C ASN A 226 15.89 10.77 8.93
N HIS A 227 15.15 11.85 9.15
CA HIS A 227 14.28 12.04 10.30
C HIS A 227 12.90 11.45 10.04
N TRP A 228 12.15 11.24 11.11
CA TRP A 228 10.81 10.65 11.03
C TRP A 228 9.86 11.21 12.09
N LEU A 229 8.56 11.01 11.88
CA LEU A 229 7.56 11.19 12.92
C LEU A 229 6.48 10.11 12.78
N ARG A 230 6.16 9.44 13.89
CA ARG A 230 5.08 8.45 13.93
C ARG A 230 3.93 8.92 14.78
N LEU A 231 2.70 8.65 14.34
CA LEU A 231 1.48 9.06 15.03
C LEU A 231 0.67 7.82 15.42
N LYS A 232 0.44 7.64 16.72
CA LYS A 232 -0.56 6.71 17.25
C LYS A 232 -1.83 7.49 17.55
N LEU A 233 -2.91 7.19 16.82
CA LEU A 233 -4.20 7.83 17.05
C LEU A 233 -5.01 7.06 18.11
N ILE A 234 -5.76 7.80 18.94
CA ILE A 234 -6.73 7.27 19.89
C ILE A 234 -8.05 7.98 19.66
N GLY A 235 -9.04 7.23 19.16
CA GLY A 235 -10.40 7.69 18.88
C GLY A 235 -11.32 7.63 20.11
N ASP A 236 -12.63 7.59 19.85
CA ASP A 236 -13.68 7.53 20.88
C ASP A 236 -14.36 6.15 20.98
N GLY A 237 -15.38 6.03 21.84
CA GLY A 237 -16.00 4.77 22.27
C GLY A 237 -16.73 3.95 21.21
N GLY A 238 -16.73 4.35 19.93
CA GLY A 238 -17.20 3.53 18.80
C GLY A 238 -16.08 3.07 17.85
N ASN A 239 -14.91 3.71 17.91
CA ASN A 239 -13.76 3.42 17.05
C ASN A 239 -12.47 3.88 17.77
N PRO A 240 -12.03 3.16 18.83
CA PRO A 240 -10.94 3.60 19.70
C PRO A 240 -9.59 3.65 18.99
N ASP A 241 -9.42 2.87 17.92
CA ASP A 241 -8.21 2.86 17.09
C ASP A 241 -8.28 3.88 15.93
N ALA A 242 -9.36 4.66 15.83
CA ALA A 242 -9.56 5.69 14.81
C ALA A 242 -9.40 5.18 13.35
N ILE A 243 -9.78 3.93 13.09
CA ILE A 243 -9.71 3.31 11.75
C ILE A 243 -10.54 4.14 10.77
N GLY A 244 -9.94 4.49 9.63
CA GLY A 244 -10.53 5.41 8.63
C GLY A 244 -10.12 6.87 8.80
N ALA A 245 -9.33 7.22 9.81
CA ALA A 245 -8.78 8.57 9.93
C ALA A 245 -7.80 8.87 8.79
N SER A 246 -7.78 10.12 8.33
CA SER A 246 -6.83 10.63 7.33
C SER A 246 -5.92 11.69 7.97
N ILE A 247 -4.64 11.65 7.65
CA ILE A 247 -3.62 12.51 8.23
C ILE A 247 -2.89 13.23 7.10
N GLU A 248 -2.80 14.55 7.22
CA GLU A 248 -1.99 15.44 6.40
C GLU A 248 -0.82 15.94 7.25
N LEU A 249 0.41 15.78 6.76
CA LEU A 249 1.62 16.33 7.38
C LEU A 249 2.41 17.13 6.36
N SER A 250 2.71 18.39 6.69
CA SER A 250 3.58 19.25 5.87
C SER A 250 4.92 19.47 6.58
N ALA A 251 6.02 19.18 5.88
CA ALA A 251 7.38 19.40 6.35
C ALA A 251 8.33 19.60 5.15
N GLY A 252 9.22 20.59 5.24
CA GLY A 252 10.24 20.82 4.21
C GLY A 252 9.64 21.18 2.84
N GLY A 253 8.47 21.81 2.81
CA GLY A 253 7.74 22.13 1.57
C GLY A 253 7.04 20.95 0.88
N ILE A 254 7.03 19.75 1.49
CA ILE A 254 6.30 18.57 1.01
C ILE A 254 5.10 18.34 1.93
N THR A 255 3.94 18.02 1.35
CA THR A 255 2.76 17.60 2.10
C THR A 255 2.47 16.13 1.83
N GLN A 256 2.55 15.31 2.87
CA GLN A 256 2.26 13.87 2.82
C GLN A 256 0.84 13.61 3.28
N TYR A 257 0.17 12.66 2.61
CA TYR A 257 -1.16 12.18 2.97
C TYR A 257 -1.10 10.70 3.31
N ARG A 258 -1.70 10.31 4.44
CA ARG A 258 -1.77 8.91 4.90
C ARG A 258 -3.17 8.64 5.46
N SER A 259 -3.63 7.40 5.33
CA SER A 259 -4.89 6.94 5.93
C SER A 259 -4.60 5.80 6.90
N LEU A 260 -5.28 5.83 8.05
CA LEU A 260 -5.21 4.78 9.07
C LEU A 260 -6.14 3.63 8.70
N ILE A 261 -5.67 2.80 7.77
CA ILE A 261 -6.30 1.56 7.34
C ILE A 261 -5.22 0.45 7.44
N PRO A 262 -5.32 -0.47 8.41
CA PRO A 262 -4.29 -1.49 8.63
C PRO A 262 -4.44 -2.69 7.69
N ALA A 263 -5.62 -2.92 7.10
CA ALA A 263 -5.87 -4.00 6.16
C ALA A 263 -5.13 -3.74 4.84
N ARG A 264 -4.02 -4.44 4.62
CA ARG A 264 -3.12 -4.27 3.48
C ARG A 264 -2.56 -5.63 3.05
N SER A 265 -2.02 -5.70 1.83
CA SER A 265 -1.37 -6.89 1.29
C SER A 265 -2.33 -8.11 1.22
N TYR A 266 -1.78 -9.32 1.13
CA TYR A 266 -2.56 -10.56 1.08
C TYR A 266 -2.79 -11.13 2.48
N LEU A 267 -4.05 -11.21 2.91
CA LEU A 267 -4.47 -11.78 4.20
C LEU A 267 -3.64 -11.28 5.40
N SER A 268 -3.30 -9.99 5.39
CA SER A 268 -2.37 -9.37 6.35
C SER A 268 -2.93 -8.06 6.90
N GLN A 269 -2.32 -7.59 7.97
CA GLN A 269 -2.54 -6.25 8.51
C GLN A 269 -1.21 -5.66 9.00
N VAL A 270 -1.04 -4.36 8.83
CA VAL A 270 0.13 -3.62 9.34
C VAL A 270 -0.17 -3.02 10.71
N GLU A 271 0.87 -2.51 11.38
CA GLU A 271 0.68 -1.81 12.65
C GLU A 271 -0.21 -0.55 12.52
N LEU A 272 -0.72 -0.08 13.67
CA LEU A 272 -1.59 1.10 13.72
C LEU A 272 -0.85 2.46 13.71
N PRO A 273 0.36 2.62 14.29
CA PRO A 273 1.09 3.87 14.16
C PRO A 273 1.36 4.22 12.70
N VAL A 274 1.06 5.46 12.32
CA VAL A 274 1.30 5.95 10.95
C VAL A 274 2.65 6.65 10.89
N THR A 275 3.53 6.18 10.01
CA THR A 275 4.88 6.71 9.82
C THR A 275 4.93 7.76 8.72
N PHE A 276 5.66 8.84 9.00
CA PHE A 276 6.04 9.88 8.05
C PHE A 276 7.57 10.02 8.06
N GLY A 277 8.22 9.70 6.96
CA GLY A 277 9.60 10.11 6.73
C GLY A 277 9.67 11.62 6.51
N LEU A 278 10.66 12.28 7.09
CA LEU A 278 10.87 13.72 7.00
C LEU A 278 12.11 14.06 6.16
N GLY A 279 12.81 13.05 5.64
CA GLY A 279 14.10 13.23 4.98
C GLY A 279 15.08 13.95 5.90
N GLN A 280 15.81 14.92 5.35
CA GLN A 280 16.73 15.76 6.12
C GLN A 280 16.03 16.93 6.84
N GLY A 281 14.69 16.97 6.84
CA GLY A 281 13.89 18.02 7.47
C GLY A 281 13.92 17.92 9.00
N THR A 282 14.28 19.01 9.67
CA THR A 282 14.42 19.05 11.13
C THR A 282 13.17 19.62 11.85
N GLY A 283 12.02 19.65 11.18
CA GLY A 283 10.81 20.26 11.74
C GLY A 283 9.57 19.99 10.91
N VAL A 284 8.41 20.16 11.55
CA VAL A 284 7.09 19.96 10.94
C VAL A 284 6.33 21.27 10.96
N GLU A 285 5.79 21.65 9.81
CA GLU A 285 5.06 22.91 9.61
C GLU A 285 3.59 22.78 10.04
N LYS A 286 2.97 21.64 9.69
CA LYS A 286 1.56 21.37 9.95
C LYS A 286 1.31 19.88 10.09
N ILE A 287 0.44 19.52 11.03
CA ILE A 287 -0.20 18.21 11.09
C ILE A 287 -1.71 18.44 11.25
N SER A 288 -2.51 17.80 10.41
CA SER A 288 -3.97 17.79 10.52
C SER A 288 -4.49 16.35 10.45
N VAL A 289 -5.29 15.97 11.44
CA VAL A 289 -6.05 14.72 11.44
C VAL A 289 -7.49 15.02 11.08
N VAL A 290 -8.03 14.30 10.11
CA VAL A 290 -9.47 14.18 9.86
C VAL A 290 -9.90 12.86 10.47
N TRP A 291 -10.70 12.92 11.53
CA TRP A 291 -11.20 11.74 12.22
C TRP A 291 -12.30 11.05 11.40
N PRO A 292 -12.65 9.78 11.69
CA PRO A 292 -13.66 9.04 10.94
C PRO A 292 -15.07 9.66 10.93
N ASP A 293 -15.36 10.57 11.85
CA ASP A 293 -16.62 11.34 11.90
C ASP A 293 -16.55 12.68 11.15
N GLY A 294 -15.45 12.94 10.44
CA GLY A 294 -15.20 14.18 9.70
C GLY A 294 -14.66 15.33 10.55
N THR A 295 -14.55 15.18 11.88
CA THR A 295 -13.97 16.23 12.72
C THR A 295 -12.48 16.44 12.41
N ARG A 296 -12.01 17.68 12.48
CA ARG A 296 -10.63 18.05 12.16
C ARG A 296 -9.87 18.50 13.41
N GLN A 297 -8.65 18.03 13.56
CA GLN A 297 -7.77 18.39 14.68
C GLN A 297 -6.38 18.72 14.16
N GLN A 298 -5.87 19.91 14.50
CA GLN A 298 -4.48 20.28 14.22
C GLN A 298 -3.60 19.86 15.38
N ILE A 299 -2.41 19.34 15.07
CA ILE A 299 -1.46 18.84 16.06
C ILE A 299 -0.15 19.62 15.93
N ARG A 300 0.45 19.96 17.07
CA ARG A 300 1.82 20.47 17.14
C ARG A 300 2.71 19.41 17.78
N PRO A 301 3.61 18.76 17.04
CA PRO A 301 4.46 17.74 17.63
C PRO A 301 5.47 18.38 18.58
N PRO A 302 5.84 17.73 19.70
CA PRO A 302 6.86 18.21 20.62
C PRO A 302 8.30 18.08 20.08
N GLY A 303 8.46 17.46 18.91
CA GLY A 303 9.74 17.19 18.24
C GLY A 303 9.57 16.13 17.15
N ILE A 304 10.66 15.81 16.46
CA ILE A 304 10.77 14.73 15.46
C ILE A 304 11.49 13.51 16.08
N ASP A 305 11.73 12.48 15.28
CA ASP A 305 12.40 11.21 15.62
C ASP A 305 11.73 10.49 16.79
N ARG A 306 10.41 10.44 16.73
CA ARG A 306 9.61 9.85 17.80
C ARG A 306 8.21 9.45 17.39
N LEU A 307 7.66 8.53 18.18
CA LEU A 307 6.23 8.24 18.22
C LEU A 307 5.52 9.24 19.14
N ILE A 308 4.45 9.87 18.64
CA ILE A 308 3.53 10.68 19.43
C ILE A 308 2.15 10.03 19.50
N THR A 309 1.47 10.18 20.64
CA THR A 309 0.08 9.74 20.80
C THR A 309 -0.85 10.94 20.65
N VAL A 310 -1.81 10.84 19.74
CA VAL A 310 -2.81 11.87 19.45
C VAL A 310 -4.17 11.36 19.88
N VAL A 311 -4.77 12.00 20.88
CA VAL A 311 -6.10 11.66 21.37
C VAL A 311 -7.12 12.60 20.74
N LYS A 312 -8.23 12.06 20.25
CA LYS A 312 -9.32 12.85 19.67
C LYS A 312 -9.83 13.89 20.67
N GLY A 313 -9.87 15.15 20.23
CA GLY A 313 -10.31 16.29 21.04
C GLY A 313 -9.31 16.80 22.06
N ALA A 314 -8.14 16.16 22.22
CA ALA A 314 -7.04 16.70 23.01
C ALA A 314 -6.30 17.81 22.23
N PRO A 315 -5.79 18.85 22.92
CA PRO A 315 -5.00 19.90 22.28
C PRO A 315 -3.64 19.43 21.78
#